data_AF-A0A085WV61-F1
#
_entry.id   AF-A0A085WV61-F1
#
_cell.length_a   1.000
_cell.length_b   1.000
_cell.length_c   1.000
_cell.angle_alpha   90.00
_cell.angle_beta   90.00
_cell.angle_gamma   90.00
#
_symmetry.space_group_name_H-M   'P 1'
#
loop_
_entity.id
_entity.type
_entity.pdbx_description
1 polymer ?
#
loop_
_entity_poly.entity_id
_entity_poly.type
_entity_poly.pdbx_seq_one_letter_code
_entity_poly.pdbx_strand_id
1 'polypeptide(L)'
;MLTLRVKLFAQREEMPVDLALGVHVGPSVGSGMALAREPRALPSLMVGRQFHRLRAALDAGLLLRPRTILSPDKHIQDELDHALRLGGTLSTLGSGLRGELALMGSVPLYRGGAFIEALAGARLPVSASVEAYAMAGEEDACPLVPGIPEMHGCPAQDTVLDHLDNCPDAAGPPANQGCPEEEKQLVAIQRARIEIRDTVHFNFDKATISPGKAWPASAWRPGASVRIAPSRPTPPTRGARPTGAWTS
;
A
#
# COMPACT_ATOMS: atom_id res chain seq x y z
N MET A 1 3.03 6.34 -20.61
CA MET A 1 3.20 5.03 -21.28
C MET A 1 2.62 5.11 -22.70
N LEU A 2 3.44 4.89 -23.73
CA LEU A 2 3.01 4.78 -25.12
C LEU A 2 2.67 3.31 -25.41
N THR A 3 1.64 3.04 -26.21
CA THR A 3 1.30 1.68 -26.61
C THR A 3 1.11 1.63 -28.12
N LEU A 4 1.84 0.75 -28.80
CA LEU A 4 1.62 0.39 -30.20
C LEU A 4 0.80 -0.90 -30.23
N ARG A 5 -0.27 -0.96 -31.03
CA ARG A 5 -1.08 -2.18 -31.22
C ARG A 5 -1.31 -2.44 -32.70
N VAL A 6 -1.11 -3.69 -33.11
CA VAL A 6 -1.41 -4.20 -34.44
C VAL A 6 -2.55 -5.21 -34.31
N LYS A 7 -3.69 -4.90 -34.93
CA LYS A 7 -4.83 -5.82 -34.99
C LYS A 7 -4.52 -6.91 -36.00
N LEU A 8 -4.49 -8.17 -35.56
CA LEU A 8 -4.32 -9.33 -36.41
C LEU A 8 -5.67 -9.76 -36.99
N PHE A 9 -6.71 -9.78 -36.15
CA PHE A 9 -8.05 -10.17 -36.54
C PHE A 9 -9.07 -9.21 -35.96
N ALA A 10 -10.09 -8.91 -36.76
CA ALA A 10 -11.25 -8.12 -36.36
C ALA A 10 -12.46 -9.04 -36.23
N GLN A 11 -13.28 -8.81 -35.21
CA GLN A 11 -14.46 -9.60 -34.96
C GLN A 11 -15.44 -9.56 -36.15
N ARG A 12 -15.81 -10.74 -36.66
CA ARG A 12 -16.77 -10.98 -37.76
C ARG A 12 -17.61 -12.23 -37.42
N GLU A 13 -18.62 -12.57 -38.22
CA GLU A 13 -19.46 -13.75 -37.97
C GLU A 13 -18.64 -15.06 -37.87
N GLU A 14 -17.56 -15.19 -38.63
CA GLU A 14 -16.69 -16.38 -38.66
C GLU A 14 -15.59 -16.36 -37.57
N MET A 15 -15.30 -15.19 -37.00
CA MET A 15 -14.32 -15.01 -35.92
C MET A 15 -14.91 -14.12 -34.82
N PRO A 16 -15.42 -14.72 -33.72
CA PRO A 16 -16.21 -14.01 -32.71
C PRO A 16 -15.36 -13.14 -31.76
N VAL A 17 -14.05 -13.06 -31.97
CA VAL A 17 -13.11 -12.31 -31.14
C VAL A 17 -12.20 -11.45 -32.00
N ASP A 18 -11.74 -10.34 -31.43
CA ASP A 18 -10.64 -9.54 -31.97
C ASP A 18 -9.31 -9.98 -31.33
N LEU A 19 -8.25 -10.02 -32.14
CA LEU A 19 -6.90 -10.41 -31.69
C LEU A 19 -5.92 -9.31 -32.08
N ALA A 20 -5.08 -8.90 -31.13
CA ALA A 20 -4.05 -7.91 -31.38
C ALA A 20 -2.73 -8.27 -30.70
N LEU A 21 -1.63 -7.92 -31.36
CA LEU A 21 -0.31 -7.87 -30.75
C LEU A 21 0.02 -6.43 -30.40
N GLY A 22 0.57 -6.21 -29.21
CA GLY A 22 0.92 -4.89 -28.72
C GLY A 22 2.33 -4.85 -28.18
N VAL A 23 2.94 -3.67 -28.25
CA VAL A 23 4.17 -3.37 -27.52
C VAL A 23 3.91 -2.09 -26.73
N HIS A 24 4.09 -2.17 -25.42
CA HIS A 24 4.04 -1.02 -24.55
C HIS A 24 5.44 -0.47 -24.34
N VAL A 25 5.61 0.83 -24.54
CA VAL A 25 6.89 1.53 -24.41
C VAL A 25 6.71 2.74 -23.51
N GLY A 26 7.49 2.84 -22.44
CA GLY A 26 7.56 4.05 -21.64
C GLY A 26 7.95 3.82 -20.19
N PRO A 27 8.06 4.91 -19.41
CA PRO A 27 8.31 4.81 -17.99
C PRO A 27 7.07 4.20 -17.29
N SER A 28 7.32 3.31 -16.32
CA SER A 28 6.30 2.90 -15.35
C SER A 28 5.82 4.14 -14.61
N VAL A 29 4.50 4.34 -14.59
CA VAL A 29 3.89 5.40 -13.79
C VAL A 29 3.79 4.83 -12.38
N GLY A 30 4.52 5.41 -11.44
CA GLY A 30 4.59 4.97 -10.04
C GLY A 30 5.43 5.96 -9.23
N SER A 31 5.13 6.11 -7.94
CA SER A 31 5.88 6.97 -7.02
C SER A 31 7.14 6.26 -6.52
N GLY A 32 8.32 6.83 -6.80
CA GLY A 32 9.59 6.43 -6.17
C GLY A 32 10.72 5.98 -7.11
N MET A 33 11.95 6.09 -6.60
CA MET A 33 13.24 5.96 -7.31
C MET A 33 13.56 4.58 -7.91
N ALA A 34 12.67 3.59 -7.86
CA ALA A 34 12.91 2.26 -8.42
C ALA A 34 12.21 1.99 -9.76
N LEU A 35 11.38 2.91 -10.28
CA LEU A 35 10.57 2.66 -11.50
C LEU A 35 10.64 3.79 -12.55
N ALA A 36 11.28 4.93 -12.27
CA ALA A 36 11.16 6.12 -13.09
C ALA A 36 12.17 6.27 -14.25
N ARG A 37 13.10 5.33 -14.48
CA ARG A 37 14.24 5.56 -15.39
C ARG A 37 14.56 4.51 -16.46
N GLU A 38 13.88 3.36 -16.50
CA GLU A 38 14.16 2.36 -17.54
C GLU A 38 13.09 2.36 -18.64
N PRO A 39 13.44 2.65 -19.91
CA PRO A 39 12.53 2.44 -21.04
C PRO A 39 12.34 0.94 -21.23
N ARG A 40 11.13 0.44 -20.93
CA ARG A 40 10.78 -0.97 -21.05
C ARG A 40 9.91 -1.18 -22.28
N ALA A 41 10.23 -2.24 -23.04
CA ALA A 41 9.36 -2.78 -24.07
C ALA A 41 8.67 -4.03 -23.51
N LEU A 42 7.35 -3.96 -23.35
CA LEU A 42 6.56 -5.13 -22.96
C LEU A 42 5.77 -5.64 -24.17
N PRO A 43 6.17 -6.77 -24.79
CA PRO A 43 5.30 -7.44 -25.75
C PRO A 43 4.04 -7.92 -25.03
N SER A 44 2.91 -7.81 -25.71
CA SER A 44 1.59 -8.19 -25.20
C SER A 44 0.75 -8.82 -26.30
N LEU A 45 -0.07 -9.78 -25.90
CA LEU A 45 -1.13 -10.37 -26.70
C LEU A 45 -2.46 -9.96 -26.08
N MET A 46 -3.40 -9.54 -26.91
CA MET A 46 -4.73 -9.13 -26.47
C MET A 46 -5.79 -9.88 -27.26
N VAL A 47 -6.79 -10.39 -26.55
CA VAL A 47 -7.99 -11.00 -27.14
C VAL A 47 -9.22 -10.29 -26.60
N GLY A 48 -10.06 -9.79 -27.48
CA GLY A 48 -11.25 -9.01 -27.14
C GLY A 48 -12.52 -9.58 -27.74
N ARG A 49 -13.64 -9.25 -27.13
CA ARG A 49 -14.97 -9.48 -27.67
C ARG A 49 -15.86 -8.28 -27.42
N GLN A 50 -16.44 -7.75 -28.50
CA GLN A 50 -17.51 -6.78 -28.41
C GLN A 50 -18.85 -7.49 -28.22
N PHE A 51 -19.57 -6.98 -27.25
CA PHE A 51 -20.98 -7.18 -26.98
C PHE A 51 -21.71 -5.86 -27.25
N HIS A 52 -23.03 -5.92 -27.40
CA HIS A 52 -23.92 -4.81 -27.77
C HIS A 52 -23.39 -3.38 -27.47
N ARG A 53 -23.16 -3.04 -26.19
CA ARG A 53 -22.62 -1.73 -25.76
C ARG A 53 -21.34 -1.83 -24.94
N LEU A 54 -20.74 -3.01 -24.84
CA LEU A 54 -19.59 -3.29 -23.97
C LEU A 54 -18.54 -4.09 -24.74
N ARG A 55 -17.27 -3.88 -24.45
CA ARG A 55 -16.18 -4.72 -24.92
C ARG A 55 -15.43 -5.27 -23.73
N ALA A 56 -15.34 -6.59 -23.67
CA ALA A 56 -14.46 -7.28 -22.74
C ALA A 56 -13.17 -7.66 -23.49
N ALA A 57 -12.02 -7.54 -22.85
CA ALA A 57 -10.76 -8.04 -23.40
C ALA A 57 -9.87 -8.61 -22.30
N LEU A 58 -9.05 -9.58 -22.67
CA LEU A 58 -7.99 -10.13 -21.86
C LEU A 58 -6.65 -9.75 -22.53
N ASP A 59 -5.66 -9.43 -21.71
CA ASP A 59 -4.30 -9.16 -22.15
C ASP A 59 -3.29 -9.98 -21.35
N ALA A 60 -2.23 -10.40 -22.03
CA ALA A 60 -1.10 -11.09 -21.42
C ALA A 60 0.19 -10.46 -21.96
N GLY A 61 1.06 -10.00 -21.07
CA GLY A 61 2.30 -9.33 -21.42
C GLY A 61 3.50 -9.88 -20.66
N LEU A 62 4.67 -9.84 -21.29
CA LEU A 62 5.92 -10.28 -20.65
C LEU A 62 6.77 -9.06 -20.29
N LEU A 63 7.07 -8.92 -19.00
CA LEU A 63 8.04 -7.94 -18.52
C LEU A 63 9.44 -8.54 -18.64
N LEU A 64 10.14 -8.11 -19.69
CA LEU A 64 11.55 -8.44 -19.89
C LEU A 64 12.41 -7.41 -19.15
N ARG A 65 13.01 -7.80 -18.02
CA ARG A 65 13.91 -6.97 -17.23
C ARG A 65 15.34 -7.54 -17.32
N PRO A 66 16.37 -6.72 -17.59
CA PRO A 66 17.76 -7.13 -17.41
C PRO A 66 18.01 -7.40 -15.92
N ARG A 67 18.67 -8.51 -15.57
CA ARG A 67 19.00 -8.83 -14.18
C ARG A 67 19.87 -7.71 -13.58
N THR A 68 19.39 -7.06 -12.54
CA THR A 68 20.16 -6.07 -11.77
C THR A 68 20.24 -6.52 -10.31
N ILE A 69 21.47 -6.65 -9.82
CA ILE A 69 21.75 -6.97 -8.41
C ILE A 69 21.76 -5.63 -7.67
N LEU A 70 20.77 -5.40 -6.80
CA LEU A 70 20.62 -4.12 -6.10
C LEU A 70 21.41 -4.01 -4.79
N SER A 71 21.99 -5.10 -4.28
CA SER A 71 22.92 -5.05 -3.14
C SER A 71 23.81 -6.31 -3.04
N PRO A 72 25.13 -6.20 -2.81
CA PRO A 72 26.01 -7.33 -2.58
C PRO A 72 26.00 -7.72 -1.09
N ASP A 73 24.82 -7.94 -0.50
CA ASP A 73 24.72 -8.37 0.89
C ASP A 73 24.35 -9.85 0.98
N LYS A 74 25.02 -10.58 1.88
CA LYS A 74 25.09 -12.05 1.86
C LYS A 74 23.82 -12.76 2.36
N HIS A 75 22.81 -12.03 2.82
CA HIS A 75 21.67 -12.59 3.55
C HIS A 75 20.29 -12.32 2.92
N ILE A 76 20.15 -11.35 2.03
CA ILE A 76 18.89 -11.13 1.30
C ILE A 76 19.23 -10.66 -0.13
N GLN A 77 19.11 -11.56 -1.10
CA GLN A 77 19.17 -11.19 -2.51
C GLN A 77 17.76 -10.88 -3.00
N ASP A 78 17.47 -9.59 -3.15
CA ASP A 78 16.27 -9.13 -3.83
C ASP A 78 16.54 -9.16 -5.35
N GLU A 79 16.26 -10.30 -5.98
CA GLU A 79 16.41 -10.50 -7.42
C GLU A 79 15.12 -10.07 -8.14
N LEU A 80 15.15 -8.91 -8.80
CA LEU A 80 14.06 -8.46 -9.66
C LEU A 80 14.15 -9.16 -11.03
N ASP A 81 13.43 -10.28 -11.20
CA ASP A 81 13.42 -11.10 -12.42
C ASP A 81 12.31 -10.70 -13.43
N HIS A 82 12.19 -11.47 -14.52
CA HIS A 82 11.08 -11.44 -15.47
C HIS A 82 9.72 -11.66 -14.79
N ALA A 83 8.68 -10.97 -15.28
CA ALA A 83 7.33 -11.13 -14.76
C ALA A 83 6.31 -11.31 -15.88
N LEU A 84 5.32 -12.17 -15.66
CA LEU A 84 4.15 -12.28 -16.51
C LEU A 84 3.08 -11.31 -16.00
N ARG A 85 2.62 -10.41 -16.87
CA ARG A 85 1.46 -9.55 -16.62
C ARG A 85 0.23 -10.16 -17.26
N LEU A 86 -0.86 -10.20 -16.51
CA LEU A 86 -2.16 -10.63 -16.98
C LEU A 86 -3.17 -9.51 -16.72
N GLY A 87 -4.07 -9.26 -17.65
CA GLY A 87 -5.04 -8.19 -17.53
C GLY A 87 -6.38 -8.60 -18.09
N GLY A 88 -7.43 -8.05 -17.49
CA GLY A 88 -8.80 -8.10 -17.99
C GLY A 88 -9.36 -6.70 -18.01
N THR A 89 -10.02 -6.32 -19.11
CA THR A 89 -10.63 -5.00 -19.27
C THR A 89 -12.07 -5.12 -19.71
N LEU A 90 -12.91 -4.26 -19.16
CA LEU A 90 -14.29 -4.06 -19.58
C LEU A 90 -14.46 -2.58 -19.91
N SER A 91 -14.90 -2.28 -21.13
CA SER A 91 -15.08 -0.90 -21.58
C SER A 91 -16.41 -0.69 -22.26
N THR A 92 -17.01 0.48 -22.08
CA THR A 92 -18.23 0.85 -22.81
C THR A 92 -17.90 1.19 -24.27
N LEU A 93 -18.79 0.86 -25.19
CA LEU A 93 -18.66 1.18 -26.62
C LEU A 93 -19.44 2.45 -26.96
N GLY A 94 -18.89 3.27 -27.86
CA GLY A 94 -19.51 4.51 -28.33
C GLY A 94 -18.50 5.48 -28.94
N SER A 95 -19.02 6.54 -29.56
CA SER A 95 -18.24 7.62 -30.20
C SER A 95 -17.77 8.69 -29.22
N GLY A 96 -18.32 8.75 -28.01
CA GLY A 96 -17.97 9.73 -26.98
C GLY A 96 -17.03 9.18 -25.90
N LEU A 97 -17.11 9.77 -24.70
CA LEU A 97 -16.41 9.29 -23.51
C LEU A 97 -16.82 7.86 -23.18
N ARG A 98 -15.84 7.00 -22.96
CA ARG A 98 -16.04 5.59 -22.64
C ARG A 98 -15.52 5.31 -21.23
N GLY A 99 -16.33 4.66 -20.40
CA GLY A 99 -15.89 4.11 -19.14
C GLY A 99 -15.05 2.85 -19.36
N GLU A 100 -14.04 2.66 -18.53
CA GLU A 100 -13.20 1.47 -18.50
C GLU A 100 -13.01 0.99 -17.06
N LEU A 101 -13.10 -0.33 -16.89
CA LEU A 101 -12.65 -1.05 -15.71
C LEU A 101 -11.57 -2.01 -16.16
N ALA A 102 -10.45 -2.03 -15.45
CA ALA A 102 -9.35 -2.95 -15.71
C ALA A 102 -8.97 -3.66 -14.42
N LEU A 103 -8.71 -4.97 -14.52
CA LEU A 103 -8.11 -5.77 -13.48
C LEU A 103 -6.77 -6.23 -14.02
N MET A 104 -5.69 -5.75 -13.44
CA MET A 104 -4.33 -6.06 -13.85
C MET A 104 -3.67 -6.91 -12.78
N GLY A 105 -2.84 -7.86 -13.17
CA GLY A 105 -2.08 -8.68 -12.27
C GLY A 105 -0.71 -8.96 -12.80
N SER A 106 0.18 -9.36 -11.91
CA SER A 106 1.58 -9.60 -12.24
C SER A 106 2.12 -10.73 -11.38
N VAL A 107 2.72 -11.71 -12.06
CA VAL A 107 3.26 -12.93 -11.46
C VAL A 107 4.77 -12.98 -11.79
N PRO A 108 5.66 -12.82 -10.80
CA PRO A 108 7.10 -13.01 -11.00
C PRO A 108 7.41 -14.48 -11.29
N LEU A 109 8.40 -14.76 -12.14
CA LEU A 109 8.69 -16.13 -12.61
C LEU A 109 9.62 -16.96 -11.69
N TYR A 110 10.29 -16.34 -10.71
CA TYR A 110 11.30 -17.01 -9.89
C TYR A 110 11.01 -16.97 -8.39
N ARG A 111 10.70 -15.81 -7.81
CA ARG A 111 10.23 -15.64 -6.43
C ARG A 111 9.35 -14.38 -6.30
N GLY A 112 8.24 -14.49 -5.55
CA GLY A 112 7.38 -13.36 -5.19
C GLY A 112 5.89 -13.70 -5.21
N GLY A 113 5.10 -12.91 -4.48
CA GLY A 113 3.64 -12.99 -4.51
C GLY A 113 3.07 -12.43 -5.81
N ALA A 114 1.96 -12.98 -6.28
CA ALA A 114 1.19 -12.38 -7.36
C ALA A 114 0.46 -11.14 -6.83
N PHE A 115 0.59 -10.00 -7.51
CA PHE A 115 -0.21 -8.81 -7.18
C PHE A 115 -1.34 -8.63 -8.17
N ILE A 116 -2.44 -8.02 -7.70
CA ILE A 116 -3.62 -7.71 -8.49
C ILE A 116 -4.03 -6.28 -8.16
N GLU A 117 -4.29 -5.49 -9.19
CA GLU A 117 -4.69 -4.09 -9.14
C GLU A 117 -5.99 -3.91 -9.92
N ALA A 118 -6.98 -3.29 -9.27
CA ALA A 118 -8.22 -2.89 -9.92
C ALA A 118 -8.16 -1.40 -10.25
N LEU A 119 -8.37 -1.08 -11.52
CA LEU A 119 -8.36 0.27 -12.06
C LEU A 119 -9.73 0.62 -12.61
N ALA A 120 -10.17 1.83 -12.35
CA ALA A 120 -11.32 2.44 -13.01
C ALA A 120 -10.86 3.69 -13.76
N GLY A 121 -11.46 3.95 -14.91
CA GLY A 121 -11.01 5.02 -15.77
C GLY A 121 -11.97 5.42 -16.87
N ALA A 122 -11.50 6.37 -17.67
CA ALA A 122 -12.21 6.85 -18.83
C ALA A 122 -11.27 6.98 -20.03
N ARG A 123 -11.81 6.68 -21.21
CA ARG A 123 -11.18 6.88 -22.52
C ARG A 123 -11.97 7.90 -23.32
N LEU A 124 -11.27 8.89 -23.86
CA LEU A 124 -11.83 9.92 -24.72
C LEU A 124 -11.18 9.83 -26.11
N PRO A 125 -11.94 9.50 -27.17
CA PRO A 125 -11.42 9.60 -28.54
C PRO A 125 -11.20 11.08 -28.90
N VAL A 126 -9.96 11.49 -29.09
CA VAL A 126 -9.57 12.86 -29.45
C VAL A 126 -9.57 13.05 -30.96
N SER A 127 -9.19 12.01 -31.71
CA SER A 127 -9.25 11.97 -33.16
C SER A 127 -9.50 10.53 -33.65
N ALA A 128 -9.58 10.33 -34.97
CA ALA A 128 -9.77 9.00 -35.56
C ALA A 128 -8.68 7.99 -35.16
N SER A 129 -7.49 8.46 -34.78
CA SER A 129 -6.33 7.61 -34.46
C SER A 129 -5.73 7.87 -33.07
N VAL A 130 -6.26 8.83 -32.32
CA VAL A 130 -5.71 9.25 -31.02
C VAL A 130 -6.80 9.20 -29.95
N GLU A 131 -6.51 8.50 -28.85
CA GLU A 131 -7.37 8.41 -27.68
C GLU A 131 -6.60 8.86 -26.44
N ALA A 132 -7.19 9.76 -25.65
CA ALA A 132 -6.71 10.09 -24.32
C ALA A 132 -7.34 9.11 -23.32
N TYR A 133 -6.58 8.70 -22.30
CA TYR A 133 -7.07 7.82 -21.25
C TYR A 133 -6.56 8.27 -19.89
N ALA A 134 -7.38 8.06 -18.85
CA ALA A 134 -7.02 8.24 -17.45
C ALA A 134 -7.59 7.07 -16.66
N MET A 135 -6.76 6.45 -15.82
CA MET A 135 -7.12 5.32 -14.97
C MET A 135 -6.57 5.60 -13.56
N ALA A 136 -7.34 5.25 -12.54
CA ALA A 136 -6.97 5.34 -11.14
C ALA A 136 -7.34 4.04 -10.43
N GLY A 137 -6.51 3.63 -9.48
CA GLY A 137 -6.70 2.44 -8.65
C GLY A 137 -6.47 2.77 -7.18
N GLU A 138 -6.62 1.74 -6.36
CA GLU A 138 -6.19 1.80 -4.97
C GLU A 138 -4.65 1.80 -4.92
N GLU A 139 -4.07 2.66 -4.09
CA GLU A 139 -2.62 2.81 -4.00
C GLU A 139 -2.00 1.63 -3.23
N ASP A 140 -1.07 0.91 -3.87
CA ASP A 140 -0.17 -0.01 -3.18
C ASP A 140 0.84 0.80 -2.34
N ALA A 141 0.83 0.59 -1.03
CA ALA A 141 1.70 1.27 -0.08
C ALA A 141 3.17 0.83 -0.19
N CYS A 142 3.44 -0.35 -0.75
CA CYS A 142 4.77 -0.90 -0.95
C CYS A 142 4.98 -1.37 -2.40
N PRO A 143 4.97 -0.46 -3.39
CA PRO A 143 4.95 -0.80 -4.82
C PRO A 143 6.21 -1.53 -5.34
N LEU A 144 7.23 -1.68 -4.49
CA LEU A 144 8.50 -2.32 -4.81
C LEU A 144 8.63 -3.72 -4.22
N VAL A 145 7.80 -4.09 -3.25
CA VAL A 145 7.91 -5.36 -2.54
C VAL A 145 6.54 -6.03 -2.50
N PRO A 146 6.40 -7.30 -2.92
CA PRO A 146 5.11 -7.98 -2.92
C PRO A 146 4.51 -8.06 -1.52
N GLY A 147 3.21 -7.77 -1.40
CA GLY A 147 2.50 -7.82 -0.13
C GLY A 147 1.08 -8.35 -0.20
N ILE A 148 0.42 -8.36 0.95
CA ILE A 148 -0.94 -8.88 1.10
C ILE A 148 -1.99 -7.76 1.01
N PRO A 149 -3.20 -8.03 0.50
CA PRO A 149 -4.25 -7.02 0.37
C PRO A 149 -4.61 -6.34 1.69
N GLU A 150 -4.60 -7.09 2.81
CA GLU A 150 -4.87 -6.57 4.15
C GLU A 150 -3.84 -5.53 4.62
N MET A 151 -2.68 -5.48 3.96
CA MET A 151 -1.56 -4.57 4.23
C MET A 151 -1.34 -3.57 3.09
N HIS A 152 -2.38 -3.30 2.29
CA HIS A 152 -2.31 -2.39 1.14
C HIS A 152 -1.12 -2.69 0.20
N GLY A 153 -0.83 -3.98 -0.03
CA GLY A 153 0.26 -4.39 -0.92
C GLY A 153 1.65 -4.45 -0.28
N CYS A 154 1.77 -4.25 1.04
CA CYS A 154 3.01 -4.45 1.79
C CYS A 154 3.19 -5.89 2.32
N PRO A 155 4.43 -6.43 2.30
CA PRO A 155 4.73 -7.70 2.98
C PRO A 155 4.54 -7.53 4.48
N ALA A 156 4.00 -8.55 5.15
CA ALA A 156 4.06 -8.61 6.61
C ALA A 156 5.51 -8.82 7.06
N GLN A 157 5.95 -8.10 8.10
CA GLN A 157 7.31 -8.22 8.62
C GLN A 157 7.54 -9.56 9.32
N ASP A 158 6.47 -10.13 9.88
CA ASP A 158 6.43 -11.49 10.40
C ASP A 158 5.14 -12.24 10.00
N THR A 159 4.74 -13.25 10.79
CA THR A 159 3.58 -14.10 10.50
C THR A 159 2.27 -13.58 11.12
N VAL A 160 2.33 -12.47 11.85
CA VAL A 160 1.22 -11.71 12.41
C VAL A 160 0.91 -10.54 11.48
N LEU A 161 -0.37 -10.21 11.34
CA LEU A 161 -0.79 -9.04 10.56
C LEU A 161 -0.59 -7.79 11.41
N ASP A 162 -0.07 -6.69 10.86
CA ASP A 162 0.28 -5.48 11.62
C ASP A 162 -0.87 -4.94 12.50
N HIS A 163 -2.12 -5.02 12.04
CA HIS A 163 -3.28 -4.59 12.83
C HIS A 163 -3.61 -5.51 14.04
N LEU A 164 -2.97 -6.67 14.12
CA LEU A 164 -3.00 -7.63 15.22
C LEU A 164 -1.61 -7.78 15.89
N ASP A 165 -0.63 -7.03 15.41
CA ASP A 165 0.74 -7.02 15.89
C ASP A 165 0.93 -5.86 16.87
N ASN A 166 1.52 -6.16 18.02
CA ASN A 166 1.81 -5.14 19.02
C ASN A 166 3.10 -4.35 18.68
N CYS A 167 3.97 -4.90 17.82
CA CYS A 167 5.26 -4.36 17.44
C CYS A 167 5.47 -4.40 15.91
N PRO A 168 4.64 -3.72 15.09
CA PRO A 168 4.67 -3.84 13.63
C PRO A 168 6.00 -3.46 12.95
N ASP A 169 6.87 -2.72 13.65
CA ASP A 169 8.21 -2.33 13.17
C ASP A 169 9.33 -3.30 13.62
N ALA A 170 9.00 -4.41 14.28
CA ALA A 170 9.94 -5.42 14.74
C ALA A 170 9.38 -6.83 14.50
N ALA A 171 10.22 -7.78 14.10
CA ALA A 171 9.77 -9.15 13.88
C ALA A 171 9.65 -9.92 15.20
N GLY A 172 8.57 -10.69 15.35
CA GLY A 172 8.36 -11.58 16.48
C GLY A 172 7.50 -12.80 16.15
N PRO A 173 7.45 -13.80 17.05
CA PRO A 173 6.59 -14.96 16.85
C PRO A 173 5.11 -14.62 17.13
N PRO A 174 4.16 -15.32 16.50
CA PRO A 174 2.73 -15.21 16.84
C PRO A 174 2.42 -15.50 18.31
N ALA A 175 3.23 -16.35 18.95
CA ALA A 175 3.12 -16.64 20.38
C ALA A 175 3.29 -15.37 21.24
N ASN A 176 4.06 -14.40 20.75
CA ASN A 176 4.29 -13.12 21.39
C ASN A 176 3.70 -11.93 20.60
N GLN A 177 2.70 -12.18 19.75
CA GLN A 177 1.92 -11.15 19.04
C GLN A 177 2.78 -10.22 18.19
N GLY A 178 3.75 -10.80 17.50
CA GLY A 178 4.65 -10.10 16.56
C GLY A 178 5.74 -9.29 17.24
N CYS A 179 5.77 -9.24 18.58
CA CYS A 179 6.88 -8.64 19.30
C CYS A 179 8.03 -9.62 19.55
N PRO A 180 9.29 -9.14 19.59
CA PRO A 180 10.46 -9.94 19.99
C PRO A 180 10.22 -10.74 21.27
N GLU A 181 10.72 -11.98 21.36
CA GLU A 181 10.48 -12.85 22.52
C GLU A 181 10.98 -12.27 23.85
N GLU A 182 11.99 -11.39 23.79
CA GLU A 182 12.54 -10.70 24.95
C GLU A 182 11.60 -9.61 25.51
N GLU A 183 10.59 -9.18 24.73
CA GLU A 183 9.64 -8.16 25.12
C GLU A 183 8.39 -8.73 25.79
N LYS A 184 8.16 -8.33 27.05
CA LYS A 184 6.99 -8.74 27.83
C LYS A 184 5.73 -7.98 27.39
N GLN A 185 4.77 -8.72 26.83
CA GLN A 185 3.46 -8.18 26.43
C GLN A 185 2.55 -7.92 27.64
N LEU A 186 2.20 -6.65 27.86
CA LEU A 186 1.25 -6.23 28.90
C LEU A 186 -0.20 -6.32 28.40
N VAL A 187 -0.39 -6.13 27.10
CA VAL A 187 -1.68 -6.09 26.42
C VAL A 187 -1.59 -7.00 25.20
N ALA A 188 -2.71 -7.62 24.87
CA ALA A 188 -2.84 -8.55 23.77
C ALA A 188 -3.97 -8.11 22.85
N ILE A 189 -3.61 -7.72 21.62
CA ILE A 189 -4.60 -7.40 20.57
C ILE A 189 -5.09 -8.72 19.97
N GLN A 190 -6.41 -8.94 20.01
CA GLN A 190 -7.08 -10.01 19.29
C GLN A 190 -8.07 -9.38 18.29
N ARG A 191 -8.46 -10.12 17.25
CA ARG A 191 -9.35 -9.63 16.18
C ARG A 191 -10.63 -8.94 16.65
N ALA A 192 -11.18 -9.34 17.80
CA ALA A 192 -12.46 -8.84 18.30
C ALA A 192 -12.40 -8.24 19.72
N ARG A 193 -11.24 -8.26 20.39
CA ARG A 193 -11.11 -7.79 21.77
C ARG A 193 -9.65 -7.48 22.13
N ILE A 194 -9.48 -6.68 23.16
CA ILE A 194 -8.18 -6.42 23.79
C ILE A 194 -8.13 -7.20 25.10
N GLU A 195 -7.08 -7.98 25.30
CA GLU A 195 -6.83 -8.76 26.51
C GLU A 195 -5.68 -8.12 27.31
N ILE A 196 -5.93 -7.75 28.56
CA ILE A 196 -4.89 -7.18 29.44
C ILE A 196 -4.23 -8.35 30.18
N ARG A 197 -2.97 -8.64 29.86
CA ARG A 197 -2.21 -9.76 30.44
C ARG A 197 -1.53 -9.39 31.76
N ASP A 198 -1.23 -8.10 31.96
CA ASP A 198 -0.62 -7.60 33.18
C ASP A 198 -1.06 -6.15 33.47
N THR A 199 -0.71 -5.62 34.63
CA THR A 199 -1.08 -4.27 35.06
C THR A 199 -0.43 -3.22 34.16
N VAL A 200 -1.26 -2.48 33.42
CA VAL A 200 -0.81 -1.37 32.57
C VAL A 200 -0.80 -0.08 33.36
N HIS A 201 0.39 0.48 33.57
CA HIS A 201 0.54 1.80 34.19
C HIS A 201 0.70 2.87 33.12
N PHE A 202 -0.01 3.98 33.27
CA PHE A 202 0.15 5.16 32.43
C PHE A 202 0.84 6.27 33.21
N ASN A 203 1.63 7.07 32.49
CA ASN A 203 2.10 8.33 33.05
C ASN A 203 0.91 9.27 33.32
N PHE A 204 0.96 10.04 34.41
CA PHE A 204 -0.11 10.99 34.75
C PHE A 204 -0.37 11.94 33.56
N ASP A 205 -1.62 12.02 33.14
CA ASP A 205 -2.09 12.84 32.01
C ASP A 205 -1.43 12.50 30.66
N LYS A 206 -0.96 11.25 30.47
CA LYS A 206 -0.37 10.78 29.20
C LYS A 206 -0.85 9.39 28.83
N ALA A 207 -1.00 9.13 27.54
CA ALA A 207 -1.28 7.80 26.99
C ALA A 207 -0.02 6.91 26.84
N THR A 208 1.10 7.28 27.47
CA THR A 208 2.36 6.52 27.42
C THR A 208 2.42 5.50 28.56
N ILE A 209 2.64 4.24 28.23
CA ILE A 209 2.79 3.14 29.18
C ILE A 209 4.13 3.27 29.94
N SER A 210 4.10 3.13 31.26
CA SER A 210 5.27 3.20 32.13
C SER A 210 5.78 1.78 32.43
N PRO A 211 7.01 1.41 32.01
CA PRO A 211 7.59 0.11 32.32
C PRO A 211 7.94 0.05 33.80
N GLY A 212 7.02 -0.49 34.61
CA GLY A 212 7.34 -1.09 35.90
C GLY A 212 7.78 -0.20 37.06
N LYS A 213 7.51 1.12 37.07
CA LYS A 213 7.52 1.86 38.34
C LYS A 213 6.11 1.88 38.93
N ALA A 214 5.81 0.87 39.74
CA ALA A 214 4.75 0.97 40.73
C ALA A 214 4.98 2.28 41.51
N TRP A 215 4.02 3.20 41.40
CA TRP A 215 4.06 4.42 42.19
C TRP A 215 4.11 4.01 43.67
N PRO A 216 5.04 4.55 44.48
CA PRO A 216 5.16 4.11 45.87
C PRO A 216 3.82 4.33 46.58
N ALA A 217 3.38 3.33 47.36
CA ALA A 217 2.09 3.38 48.06
C ALA A 217 1.92 4.63 48.95
N SER A 218 3.03 5.24 49.38
CA SER A 218 3.07 6.52 50.12
C SER A 218 2.57 7.73 49.34
N ALA A 219 2.48 7.63 48.01
CA ALA A 219 2.00 8.69 47.16
C ALA A 219 0.56 8.44 46.65
N TRP A 220 -0.08 7.38 47.15
CA TRP A 220 -1.53 7.19 47.11
C TRP A 220 -2.17 7.85 48.34
N ARG A 221 -2.93 8.94 48.15
CA ARG A 221 -3.71 9.58 49.23
C ARG A 221 -5.19 9.21 49.07
N PRO A 222 -5.76 8.37 49.96
CA PRO A 222 -7.20 8.10 49.95
C PRO A 222 -7.96 9.42 50.11
N GLY A 223 -8.89 9.72 49.21
CA GLY A 223 -9.72 10.93 49.26
C GLY A 223 -9.21 12.15 48.51
N ALA A 224 -8.13 12.04 47.72
CA ALA A 224 -7.76 13.11 46.79
C ALA A 224 -8.78 13.22 45.64
N SER A 225 -9.78 14.07 45.79
CA SER A 225 -10.69 14.44 44.71
C SER A 225 -9.89 15.11 43.58
N VAL A 226 -9.90 14.52 42.38
CA VAL A 226 -9.39 15.16 41.16
C VAL A 226 -10.27 16.38 40.88
N ARG A 227 -9.81 17.56 41.28
CA ARG A 227 -10.38 18.82 40.78
C ARG A 227 -9.72 19.09 39.45
N ILE A 228 -10.46 18.91 38.36
CA ILE A 228 -10.06 19.45 37.05
C ILE A 228 -10.05 20.97 37.24
N ALA A 229 -8.86 21.52 37.47
CA ALA A 229 -8.69 22.96 37.42
C ALA A 229 -8.92 23.39 35.98
N PRO A 230 -9.83 24.34 35.70
CA PRO A 230 -9.92 24.91 34.36
C PRO A 230 -8.54 25.46 34.00
N SER A 231 -8.08 25.11 32.79
CA SER A 231 -6.79 25.54 32.26
C SER A 231 -6.66 27.05 32.42
N ARG A 232 -5.70 27.49 33.24
CA ARG A 232 -5.37 28.91 33.28
C ARG A 232 -4.88 29.30 31.88
N PRO A 233 -5.43 30.36 31.26
CA PRO A 233 -4.89 30.85 30.00
C PRO A 233 -3.43 31.24 30.23
N THR A 234 -2.56 30.75 29.35
CA THR A 234 -1.14 31.09 29.31
C THR A 234 -0.98 32.61 29.22
N PRO A 235 -0.25 33.27 30.14
CA PRO A 235 0.01 34.70 30.00
C PRO A 235 1.00 34.91 28.84
N PRO A 236 0.88 36.01 28.09
CA PRO A 236 1.77 36.29 26.99
C PRO A 236 3.17 36.57 27.51
N THR A 237 4.16 35.96 26.86
CA THR A 237 5.58 36.23 27.03
C THR A 237 5.88 37.71 26.92
N ARG A 238 6.52 38.31 27.92
CA ARG A 238 7.28 39.55 27.74
C ARG A 238 8.48 39.60 28.68
N GLY A 239 9.63 39.87 28.06
CA GLY A 239 10.82 40.32 28.77
C GLY A 239 10.63 41.69 29.42
N ALA A 240 11.68 42.08 30.12
CA ALA A 240 11.90 43.27 30.95
C ALA A 240 11.64 43.08 32.45
N ARG A 241 12.76 42.95 33.19
CA ARG A 241 12.94 43.38 34.60
C ARG A 241 12.36 44.80 34.78
N PRO A 242 11.77 45.15 35.94
CA PRO A 242 12.62 45.52 37.09
C PRO A 242 12.06 45.20 38.49
N THR A 243 13.02 45.03 39.41
CA THR A 243 13.05 45.42 40.85
C THR A 243 11.75 45.47 41.68
N GLY A 244 11.72 44.75 42.80
CA GLY A 244 10.83 45.09 43.93
C GLY A 244 10.60 43.98 44.96
N ALA A 245 11.33 44.09 46.08
CA ALA A 245 11.12 43.58 47.44
C ALA A 245 10.10 42.46 47.77
N TRP A 246 10.58 41.51 48.58
CA TRP A 246 9.83 40.57 49.42
C TRP A 246 9.12 41.29 50.58
N THR A 247 7.91 40.86 50.97
CA THR A 247 7.58 40.27 52.30
C THR A 247 6.07 40.07 52.54
N SER A 248 5.80 38.98 53.28
CA SER A 248 4.58 38.47 53.97
C SER A 248 3.28 38.31 53.19
#